data_AF-A0A7C6EV26-F1
#
_entry.id   AF-A0A7C6EV26-F1
#
_cell.length_a   1.000
_cell.length_b   1.000
_cell.length_c   1.000
_cell.angle_alpha   90.00
_cell.angle_beta   90.00
_cell.angle_gamma   90.00
#
_symmetry.space_group_name_H-M   'P 1'
#
loop_
_entity.id
_entity.type
_entity.pdbx_description
1 polymer ?
#
loop_
_entity_poly.entity_id
_entity_poly.type
_entity_poly.pdbx_seq_one_letter_code
_entity_poly.pdbx_strand_id
1 'polypeptide(L)'
;MNHWLLEFIVRVKNLRGVIYPPGQDPEAELAALKWVGSKFRYRDIGYSLHLAESRSPAVAKRLAGSPYVPVDFPSPEFARACERMLPPGLSAELWTAMALASLHACPLVLAGTEEALPREAVVFRVTVDRALDAASAKFHLRVCDYAAVDWFQEMTGQLLKAGANLERAEAMLQLLRERREFALRDGEKRFWRLAEGGTERAVVLTLDPLGLWGADQAEALFAAIREFGAPAAALLSLVPAFCVVPGFTVEG
;
A
#
# COMPACT_ATOMS: atom_id res chain seq x y z
N MET A 1 1.45 8.09 29.71
CA MET A 1 0.39 7.99 28.69
C MET A 1 1.06 8.02 27.33
N ASN A 2 0.86 6.99 26.52
CA ASN A 2 1.62 6.77 25.27
C ASN A 2 1.23 7.82 24.22
N HIS A 3 2.01 8.90 24.13
CA HIS A 3 1.78 10.00 23.17
C HIS A 3 1.67 9.49 21.73
N TRP A 4 2.48 8.49 21.38
CA TRP A 4 2.47 7.82 20.08
C TRP A 4 1.11 7.19 19.71
N LEU A 5 0.33 6.70 20.69
CA LEU A 5 -0.96 6.07 20.41
C LEU A 5 -1.99 7.11 19.97
N LEU A 6 -1.97 8.30 20.58
CA LEU A 6 -2.85 9.40 20.19
C LEU A 6 -2.47 9.93 18.80
N GLU A 7 -1.18 10.08 18.54
CA GLU A 7 -0.68 10.45 17.20
C GLU A 7 -1.09 9.42 16.14
N PHE A 8 -0.89 8.12 16.43
CA PHE A 8 -1.29 7.03 15.55
C PHE A 8 -2.80 7.05 15.25
N ILE A 9 -3.66 7.20 16.27
CA ILE A 9 -5.11 7.29 16.08
C ILE A 9 -5.49 8.49 15.21
N VAL A 10 -4.87 9.65 15.44
CA VAL A 10 -5.11 10.86 14.62
C VAL A 10 -4.66 10.63 13.17
N ARG A 11 -3.52 9.95 12.96
CA ARG A 11 -3.01 9.60 11.63
C ARG A 11 -3.96 8.66 10.90
N VAL A 12 -4.37 7.54 11.50
CA VAL A 12 -5.31 6.59 10.89
C VAL A 12 -6.59 7.28 10.40
N LYS A 13 -7.11 8.26 11.14
CA LYS A 13 -8.33 8.98 10.76
C LYS A 13 -8.14 9.98 9.61
N ASN A 14 -6.93 10.50 9.43
CA ASN A 14 -6.67 11.63 8.53
C ASN A 14 -5.87 11.26 7.28
N LEU A 15 -5.09 10.18 7.35
CA LEU A 15 -4.30 9.67 6.24
C LEU A 15 -5.23 9.13 5.15
N ARG A 16 -4.92 9.44 3.89
CA ARG A 16 -5.64 8.94 2.71
C ARG A 16 -4.79 8.09 1.78
N GLY A 17 -3.59 7.82 2.22
CA GLY A 17 -2.69 6.89 1.56
C GLY A 17 -1.24 7.20 1.91
N VAL A 18 -0.38 6.23 1.62
CA VAL A 18 1.08 6.41 1.65
C VAL A 18 1.55 6.49 0.21
N ILE A 19 2.28 7.54 -0.14
CA ILE A 19 2.78 7.72 -1.51
C ILE A 19 4.09 6.96 -1.70
N TYR A 20 4.20 6.30 -2.85
CA TYR A 20 5.43 5.70 -3.33
C TYR A 20 5.63 6.07 -4.81
N PRO A 21 6.62 6.92 -5.13
CA PRO A 21 7.03 7.18 -6.50
C PRO A 21 8.06 6.13 -6.96
N PRO A 22 7.70 5.21 -7.86
CA PRO A 22 8.65 4.25 -8.37
C PRO A 22 9.62 4.90 -9.37
N GLY A 23 10.91 4.75 -9.11
CA GLY A 23 11.97 5.21 -10.00
C GLY A 23 12.77 6.38 -9.43
N GLN A 24 13.56 7.01 -10.29
CA GLN A 24 14.45 8.12 -9.92
C GLN A 24 14.32 9.32 -10.87
N ASP A 25 13.28 9.39 -11.71
CA ASP A 25 13.03 10.56 -12.58
C ASP A 25 12.38 11.68 -11.76
N PRO A 26 13.13 12.74 -11.38
CA PRO A 26 12.61 13.75 -10.48
C PRO A 26 11.49 14.59 -11.09
N GLU A 27 11.42 14.71 -12.42
CA GLU A 27 10.39 15.52 -13.08
C GLU A 27 9.04 14.81 -13.05
N ALA A 28 9.02 13.52 -13.40
CA ALA A 28 7.82 12.69 -13.33
C ALA A 28 7.29 12.58 -11.90
N GLU A 29 8.17 12.36 -10.92
CA GLU A 29 7.81 12.32 -9.50
C GLU A 29 7.20 13.65 -9.05
N LEU A 30 7.82 14.78 -9.40
CA LEU A 30 7.33 16.09 -9.02
C LEU A 30 5.95 16.38 -9.65
N ALA A 31 5.73 15.96 -10.90
CA ALA A 31 4.43 16.08 -11.56
C ALA A 31 3.35 15.26 -10.84
N ALA A 32 3.64 14.01 -10.49
CA ALA A 32 2.73 13.15 -9.73
C ALA A 32 2.42 13.74 -8.34
N LEU A 33 3.44 14.27 -7.63
CA LEU A 33 3.26 14.92 -6.33
C LEU A 33 2.47 16.24 -6.42
N LYS A 34 2.62 17.00 -7.50
CA LYS A 34 1.75 18.17 -7.73
C LYS A 34 0.31 17.72 -7.94
N TRP A 35 0.10 16.68 -8.73
CA TRP A 35 -1.24 16.16 -8.99
C TRP A 35 -1.90 15.65 -7.71
N VAL A 36 -1.25 14.74 -6.98
CA VAL A 36 -1.78 14.16 -5.72
C VAL A 36 -2.10 15.29 -4.74
N GLY A 37 -1.16 16.21 -4.52
CA GLY A 37 -1.42 17.33 -3.62
C GLY A 37 -2.55 18.26 -4.05
N SER A 38 -2.80 18.43 -5.35
CA SER A 38 -3.96 19.18 -5.84
C SER A 38 -5.30 18.49 -5.50
N LYS A 39 -5.33 17.16 -5.44
CA LYS A 39 -6.56 16.39 -5.19
C LYS A 39 -6.85 16.21 -3.69
N PHE A 40 -5.82 16.25 -2.85
CA PHE A 40 -5.90 15.97 -1.40
C PHE A 40 -5.64 17.16 -0.48
N ARG A 41 -5.88 18.39 -0.93
CA ARG A 41 -5.62 19.60 -0.12
C ARG A 41 -6.19 19.63 1.31
N TYR A 42 -7.16 18.76 1.62
CA TYR A 42 -7.87 18.70 2.91
C TYR A 42 -7.58 17.43 3.73
N ARG A 43 -6.66 16.56 3.30
CA ARG A 43 -6.32 15.30 3.98
C ARG A 43 -4.85 14.97 3.86
N ASP A 44 -4.31 14.28 4.85
CA ASP A 44 -2.91 13.91 4.88
C ASP A 44 -2.59 12.82 3.85
N ILE A 45 -1.49 12.99 3.11
CA ILE A 45 -0.86 11.92 2.34
C ILE A 45 0.49 11.61 2.97
N GLY A 46 0.67 10.37 3.39
CA GLY A 46 1.86 9.92 4.09
C GLY A 46 3.02 9.69 3.15
N TYR A 47 4.23 9.92 3.63
CA TYR A 47 5.46 9.44 3.00
C TYR A 47 6.40 8.87 4.08
N SER A 48 7.19 7.86 3.73
CA SER A 48 8.23 7.35 4.64
C SER A 48 9.39 8.34 4.71
N LEU A 49 10.03 8.46 5.87
CA LEU A 49 11.21 9.32 6.01
C LEU A 49 12.34 8.90 5.06
N HIS A 50 12.52 7.60 4.86
CA HIS A 50 13.47 7.05 3.91
C HIS A 50 13.26 7.57 2.48
N LEU A 51 12.01 7.75 2.05
CA LEU A 51 11.69 8.33 0.75
C LEU A 51 12.16 9.79 0.64
N ALA A 52 12.00 10.60 1.68
CA ALA A 52 12.44 11.99 1.63
C ALA A 52 13.96 12.14 1.59
N GLU A 53 14.67 11.24 2.26
CA GLU A 53 16.14 11.21 2.34
C GLU A 53 16.80 10.70 1.04
N SER A 54 16.14 9.78 0.34
CA SER A 54 16.67 9.14 -0.86
C SER A 54 16.41 9.92 -2.16
N ARG A 55 15.68 11.05 -2.09
CA ARG A 55 15.19 11.78 -3.27
C ARG A 55 15.89 13.11 -3.51
N SER A 56 15.68 13.63 -4.72
CA SER A 56 16.23 14.94 -5.11
C SER A 56 15.73 16.06 -4.18
N PRO A 57 16.52 17.14 -3.99
CA PRO A 57 16.10 18.26 -3.14
C PRO A 57 14.76 18.88 -3.54
N ALA A 58 14.41 18.88 -4.84
CA ALA A 58 13.13 19.40 -5.33
C ALA A 58 11.94 18.52 -4.88
N VAL A 59 12.09 17.19 -4.96
CA VAL A 59 11.09 16.23 -4.50
C VAL A 59 10.96 16.27 -2.98
N ALA A 60 12.08 16.26 -2.25
CA ALA A 60 12.08 16.37 -0.78
C ALA A 60 11.41 17.67 -0.31
N LYS A 61 11.71 18.80 -0.96
CA LYS A 61 11.03 20.09 -0.69
C LYS A 61 9.53 20.01 -0.95
N ARG A 62 9.09 19.28 -1.99
CA ARG A 62 7.67 19.11 -2.29
C ARG A 62 6.95 18.27 -1.23
N LEU A 63 7.59 17.19 -0.76
CA LEU A 63 7.10 16.32 0.32
C LEU A 63 7.06 17.02 1.69
N ALA A 64 7.93 18.02 1.93
CA ALA A 64 7.87 18.83 3.15
C ALA A 64 6.66 19.80 3.19
N GLY A 65 5.93 19.96 2.08
CA GLY A 65 4.77 20.84 1.99
C GLY A 65 3.43 20.10 2.02
N SER A 66 2.36 20.82 2.35
CA SER A 66 0.99 20.27 2.32
C SER A 66 0.63 19.65 0.95
N PRO A 67 -0.16 18.56 0.91
CA PRO A 67 -0.77 17.84 2.03
C PRO A 67 0.09 16.68 2.58
N TYR A 68 1.39 16.69 2.30
CA TYR A 68 2.25 15.58 2.67
C TYR A 68 2.67 15.65 4.12
N VAL A 69 2.69 14.49 4.77
CA VAL A 69 3.12 14.35 6.16
C VAL A 69 4.06 13.15 6.29
N PRO A 70 5.14 13.26 7.07
CA PRO A 70 5.97 12.11 7.37
C PRO A 70 5.16 11.11 8.20
N VAL A 71 5.29 9.83 7.85
CA VAL A 71 4.67 8.71 8.55
C VAL A 71 5.76 7.72 8.93
N ASP A 72 5.69 7.23 10.16
CA ASP A 72 6.66 6.31 10.73
C ASP A 72 5.94 5.23 11.56
N PHE A 73 6.68 4.23 12.00
CA PHE A 73 6.19 3.16 12.85
C PHE A 73 5.88 3.67 14.26
N PRO A 74 4.74 3.28 14.85
CA PRO A 74 4.28 3.81 16.14
C PRO A 74 5.11 3.31 17.33
N SER A 75 5.93 2.27 17.15
CA SER A 75 6.85 1.77 18.16
C SER A 75 8.07 1.08 17.53
N PRO A 76 9.18 0.91 18.28
CA PRO A 76 10.34 0.16 17.81
C PRO A 76 10.03 -1.29 17.44
N GLU A 77 8.96 -1.88 17.98
CA GLU A 77 8.55 -3.25 17.66
C GLU A 77 8.04 -3.36 16.22
N PHE A 78 7.25 -2.40 15.75
CA PHE A 78 6.81 -2.35 14.35
C PHE A 78 7.98 -2.10 13.40
N ALA A 79 8.92 -1.23 13.77
CA ALA A 79 10.13 -0.99 12.97
C ALA A 79 10.96 -2.27 12.83
N ARG A 80 11.23 -2.97 13.95
CA ARG A 80 11.94 -4.26 13.93
C ARG A 80 11.20 -5.34 13.13
N ALA A 81 9.87 -5.42 13.26
CA ALA A 81 9.07 -6.35 12.46
C ALA A 81 9.19 -6.05 10.97
N CYS A 82 9.10 -4.78 10.58
CA CYS A 82 9.30 -4.33 9.20
C CYS A 82 10.70 -4.71 8.68
N GLU A 83 11.76 -4.39 9.42
CA GLU A 83 13.14 -4.74 9.03
C GLU A 83 13.34 -6.25 8.90
N ARG A 84 12.85 -7.03 9.87
CA ARG A 84 12.99 -8.49 9.88
C ARG A 84 12.20 -9.17 8.78
N MET A 85 11.11 -8.57 8.36
CA MET A 85 10.21 -9.06 7.31
C MET A 85 10.42 -8.31 6.00
N LEU A 86 11.63 -7.83 5.70
CA LEU A 86 11.96 -7.35 4.37
C LEU A 86 12.01 -8.55 3.38
N PRO A 87 11.17 -8.59 2.34
CA PRO A 87 11.22 -9.67 1.36
C PRO A 87 12.54 -9.67 0.58
N PRO A 88 13.13 -10.85 0.28
CA PRO A 88 14.35 -10.92 -0.51
C PRO A 88 14.17 -10.29 -1.90
N GLY A 89 15.10 -9.43 -2.30
CA GLY A 89 15.10 -8.77 -3.61
C GLY A 89 14.15 -7.56 -3.74
N LEU A 90 13.36 -7.25 -2.70
CA LEU A 90 12.54 -6.04 -2.68
C LEU A 90 13.32 -4.86 -2.10
N SER A 91 13.09 -3.65 -2.61
CA SER A 91 13.69 -2.45 -2.02
C SER A 91 13.07 -2.18 -0.65
N ALA A 92 13.91 -1.78 0.32
CA ALA A 92 13.46 -1.39 1.65
C ALA A 92 12.47 -0.22 1.60
N GLU A 93 12.62 0.68 0.62
CA GLU A 93 11.73 1.81 0.41
C GLU A 93 10.31 1.38 0.03
N LEU A 94 10.16 0.50 -0.97
CA LEU A 94 8.86 -0.01 -1.39
C LEU A 94 8.22 -0.84 -0.28
N TRP A 95 9.01 -1.72 0.36
CA TRP A 95 8.54 -2.51 1.49
C TRP A 95 8.01 -1.62 2.61
N THR A 96 8.77 -0.62 3.03
CA THR A 96 8.36 0.33 4.08
C THR A 96 7.08 1.08 3.69
N ALA A 97 6.96 1.53 2.43
CA ALA A 97 5.76 2.20 1.96
C ALA A 97 4.52 1.28 2.00
N MET A 98 4.65 0.03 1.56
CA MET A 98 3.58 -0.97 1.64
C MET A 98 3.21 -1.30 3.08
N ALA A 99 4.21 -1.50 3.94
CA ALA A 99 4.04 -1.83 5.34
C ALA A 99 3.34 -0.69 6.11
N LEU A 100 3.73 0.57 5.86
CA LEU A 100 3.07 1.73 6.44
C LEU A 100 1.64 1.92 5.92
N ALA A 101 1.39 1.68 4.63
CA ALA A 101 0.05 1.74 4.05
C ALA A 101 -0.87 0.70 4.71
N SER A 102 -0.38 -0.54 4.83
CA SER A 102 -1.05 -1.66 5.50
C SER A 102 -1.37 -1.31 6.96
N LEU A 103 -0.36 -0.89 7.73
CA LEU A 103 -0.48 -0.54 9.15
C LEU A 103 -1.50 0.57 9.42
N HIS A 104 -1.54 1.58 8.55
CA HIS A 104 -2.49 2.69 8.69
C HIS A 104 -3.85 2.43 8.04
N ALA A 105 -4.07 1.20 7.54
CA ALA A 105 -5.30 0.79 6.85
C ALA A 105 -5.73 1.80 5.77
N CYS A 106 -4.76 2.22 4.95
CA CYS A 106 -4.95 3.21 3.90
C CYS A 106 -4.32 2.73 2.59
N PRO A 107 -4.65 3.34 1.43
CA PRO A 107 -4.15 2.84 0.17
C PRO A 107 -2.69 3.22 -0.08
N LEU A 108 -1.99 2.43 -0.88
CA LEU A 108 -0.73 2.87 -1.48
C LEU A 108 -1.04 3.77 -2.69
N VAL A 109 -0.54 5.00 -2.69
CA VAL A 109 -0.63 5.91 -3.84
C VAL A 109 0.64 5.72 -4.67
N LEU A 110 0.55 4.97 -5.75
CA LEU A 110 1.68 4.70 -6.63
C LEU A 110 1.83 5.86 -7.61
N ALA A 111 2.84 6.71 -7.41
CA ALA A 111 3.13 7.86 -8.26
C ALA A 111 3.94 7.46 -9.51
N GLY A 112 3.38 6.52 -10.29
CA GLY A 112 4.00 5.93 -11.46
C GLY A 112 3.18 4.75 -11.97
N THR A 113 3.84 3.83 -12.65
CA THR A 113 3.19 2.68 -13.27
C THR A 113 3.39 1.40 -12.46
N GLU A 114 2.52 0.42 -12.68
CA GLU A 114 2.49 -0.82 -11.88
C GLU A 114 3.70 -1.73 -12.11
N GLU A 115 4.47 -1.53 -13.18
CA GLU A 115 5.65 -2.34 -13.51
C GLU A 115 6.75 -2.26 -12.45
N ALA A 116 6.70 -1.23 -11.61
CA ALA A 116 7.60 -1.10 -10.48
C ALA A 116 7.19 -1.92 -9.25
N LEU A 117 6.01 -2.53 -9.29
CA LEU A 117 5.54 -3.44 -8.25
C LEU A 117 5.87 -4.89 -8.61
N PRO A 118 6.25 -5.72 -7.63
CA PRO A 118 6.43 -7.14 -7.84
C PRO A 118 5.10 -7.80 -8.24
N ARG A 119 5.12 -8.59 -9.31
CA ARG A 119 3.90 -9.22 -9.87
C ARG A 119 3.25 -10.18 -8.88
N GLU A 120 4.08 -10.81 -8.05
CA GLU A 120 3.71 -11.79 -7.03
C GLU A 120 2.81 -11.18 -5.94
N ALA A 121 2.93 -9.87 -5.70
CA ALA A 121 2.05 -9.17 -4.77
C ALA A 121 0.69 -8.82 -5.40
N VAL A 122 0.56 -8.72 -6.72
CA VAL A 122 -0.67 -8.22 -7.35
C VAL A 122 -1.73 -9.33 -7.41
N VAL A 123 -2.77 -9.23 -6.58
CA VAL A 123 -3.85 -10.24 -6.49
C VAL A 123 -5.15 -9.83 -7.18
N PHE A 124 -5.34 -8.53 -7.43
CA PHE A 124 -6.44 -7.98 -8.22
C PHE A 124 -5.97 -6.71 -8.94
N ARG A 125 -6.46 -6.48 -10.16
CA ARG A 125 -6.04 -5.38 -11.04
C ARG A 125 -7.23 -4.88 -11.84
N VAL A 126 -7.38 -3.57 -11.92
CA VAL A 126 -8.33 -2.90 -12.81
C VAL A 126 -7.57 -1.98 -13.75
N THR A 127 -7.79 -2.21 -15.03
CA THR A 127 -7.18 -1.49 -16.14
C THR A 127 -8.21 -0.63 -16.86
N VAL A 128 -7.77 0.49 -17.42
CA VAL A 128 -8.60 1.38 -18.24
C VAL A 128 -7.80 1.87 -19.45
N ASP A 129 -8.49 2.09 -20.58
CA ASP A 129 -7.87 2.57 -21.84
C ASP A 129 -7.90 4.10 -21.97
N ARG A 130 -8.52 4.79 -21.01
CA ARG A 130 -8.65 6.25 -21.01
C ARG A 130 -8.21 6.85 -19.70
N ALA A 131 -7.65 8.05 -19.80
CA ALA A 131 -7.37 8.90 -18.67
C ALA A 131 -8.60 9.08 -17.76
N LEU A 132 -8.42 8.97 -16.44
CA LEU A 132 -9.48 9.27 -15.48
C LEU A 132 -9.58 10.79 -15.29
N ASP A 133 -10.78 11.35 -15.37
CA ASP A 133 -10.96 12.73 -14.93
C ASP A 133 -10.70 12.89 -13.42
N ALA A 134 -10.55 14.13 -12.97
CA ALA A 134 -10.26 14.43 -11.57
C ALA A 134 -11.33 13.96 -10.58
N ALA A 135 -12.60 13.89 -10.99
CA ALA A 135 -13.71 13.48 -10.14
C ALA A 135 -13.73 11.95 -9.97
N SER A 136 -13.55 11.23 -11.07
CA SER A 136 -13.43 9.77 -11.12
C SER A 136 -12.21 9.29 -10.33
N ALA A 137 -11.06 9.91 -10.53
CA ALA A 137 -9.85 9.56 -9.80
C ALA A 137 -10.02 9.75 -8.27
N LYS A 138 -10.62 10.87 -7.83
CA LYS A 138 -10.94 11.11 -6.42
C LYS A 138 -11.92 10.07 -5.85
N PHE A 139 -12.94 9.70 -6.63
CA PHE A 139 -13.92 8.70 -6.22
C PHE A 139 -13.26 7.33 -6.00
N HIS A 140 -12.49 6.85 -6.98
CA HIS A 140 -11.88 5.53 -6.91
C HIS A 140 -10.78 5.43 -5.87
N LEU A 141 -10.04 6.50 -5.65
CA LEU A 141 -9.08 6.56 -4.57
C LEU A 141 -9.74 6.53 -3.19
N ARG A 142 -10.91 7.13 -3.03
CA ARG A 142 -11.73 6.98 -1.81
C ARG A 142 -12.30 5.56 -1.67
N VAL A 143 -12.61 4.88 -2.77
CA VAL A 143 -13.02 3.47 -2.74
C VAL A 143 -11.86 2.58 -2.27
N CYS A 144 -10.62 2.87 -2.69
CA CYS A 144 -9.42 2.22 -2.17
C CYS A 144 -9.24 2.46 -0.66
N ASP A 145 -9.44 3.69 -0.19
CA ASP A 145 -9.43 4.03 1.25
C ASP A 145 -10.44 3.19 2.06
N TYR A 146 -11.66 3.05 1.57
CA TYR A 146 -12.65 2.17 2.20
C TYR A 146 -12.27 0.69 2.16
N ALA A 147 -11.71 0.23 1.05
CA ALA A 147 -11.24 -1.15 0.92
C ALA A 147 -10.16 -1.46 1.96
N ALA A 148 -9.17 -0.58 2.14
CA ALA A 148 -8.09 -0.80 3.10
C ALA A 148 -8.60 -0.98 4.53
N VAL A 149 -9.52 -0.10 4.97
CA VAL A 149 -10.15 -0.17 6.30
C VAL A 149 -10.97 -1.45 6.46
N ASP A 150 -11.82 -1.79 5.49
CA ASP A 150 -12.70 -2.94 5.58
C ASP A 150 -11.92 -4.27 5.57
N TRP A 151 -10.80 -4.33 4.85
CA TRP A 151 -9.99 -5.54 4.73
C TRP A 151 -9.08 -5.77 5.94
N PHE A 152 -8.62 -4.70 6.60
CA PHE A 152 -7.58 -4.77 7.62
C PHE A 152 -7.87 -5.78 8.73
N GLN A 153 -9.07 -5.74 9.31
CA GLN A 153 -9.42 -6.63 10.42
C GLN A 153 -9.46 -8.11 10.01
N GLU A 154 -10.02 -8.42 8.84
CA GLU A 154 -10.11 -9.80 8.34
C GLU A 154 -8.71 -10.33 8.01
N MET A 155 -7.90 -9.55 7.29
CA MET A 155 -6.57 -9.97 6.85
C MET A 155 -5.61 -10.17 8.00
N THR A 156 -5.60 -9.26 8.98
CA THR A 156 -4.79 -9.40 10.19
C THR A 156 -5.26 -10.56 11.05
N GLY A 157 -6.58 -10.76 11.16
CA GLY A 157 -7.17 -11.89 11.88
C GLY A 157 -6.79 -13.26 11.30
N GLN A 158 -6.79 -13.39 9.97
CA GLN A 158 -6.33 -14.61 9.28
C GLN A 158 -4.84 -14.89 9.59
N LEU A 159 -3.98 -13.88 9.52
CA LEU A 159 -2.54 -14.02 9.77
C LEU A 159 -2.22 -14.39 11.22
N LEU A 160 -2.94 -13.81 12.20
CA LEU A 160 -2.75 -14.16 13.61
C LEU A 160 -3.16 -15.60 13.91
N LYS A 161 -4.27 -16.07 13.31
CA LYS A 161 -4.70 -17.47 13.40
C LYS A 161 -3.71 -18.42 12.70
N ALA A 162 -3.17 -17.98 11.56
CA ALA A 162 -2.19 -18.71 10.78
C ALA A 162 -0.86 -18.84 11.50
N GLY A 163 -0.28 -17.75 12.02
CA GLY A 163 0.99 -17.77 12.73
C GLY A 163 0.98 -18.72 13.93
N ALA A 164 -0.17 -18.90 14.59
CA ALA A 164 -0.32 -19.84 15.70
C ALA A 164 -0.25 -21.34 15.30
N ASN A 165 -0.51 -21.70 14.04
CA ASN A 165 -0.75 -23.09 13.64
C ASN A 165 -0.08 -23.54 12.33
N LEU A 166 0.47 -22.62 11.53
CA LEU A 166 0.98 -22.90 10.19
C LEU A 166 2.50 -22.85 10.18
N GLU A 167 3.13 -23.96 9.81
CA GLU A 167 4.58 -24.09 9.64
C GLU A 167 4.93 -24.78 8.32
N ARG A 168 4.10 -24.57 7.28
CA ARG A 168 4.22 -25.31 6.03
C ARG A 168 3.90 -24.46 4.82
N ALA A 169 4.60 -24.75 3.74
CA ALA A 169 4.37 -24.17 2.42
C ALA A 169 2.90 -24.28 1.98
N GLU A 170 2.29 -25.45 2.16
CA GLU A 170 0.91 -25.70 1.73
C GLU A 170 -0.09 -24.78 2.43
N ALA A 171 0.16 -24.49 3.70
CA ALA A 171 -0.67 -23.62 4.52
C ALA A 171 -0.57 -22.15 4.08
N MET A 172 0.64 -21.68 3.76
CA MET A 172 0.84 -20.35 3.16
C MET A 172 0.14 -20.24 1.81
N LEU A 173 0.29 -21.26 0.96
CA LEU A 173 -0.35 -21.30 -0.36
C LEU A 173 -1.88 -21.28 -0.25
N GLN A 174 -2.45 -21.98 0.72
CA GLN A 174 -3.88 -21.95 1.00
C GLN A 174 -4.33 -20.54 1.43
N LEU A 175 -3.60 -19.91 2.36
CA LEU A 175 -3.91 -18.56 2.81
C LEU A 175 -3.83 -17.54 1.66
N LEU A 176 -2.82 -17.62 0.80
CA LEU A 176 -2.70 -16.77 -0.39
C LEU A 176 -3.86 -16.95 -1.36
N ARG A 177 -4.35 -18.18 -1.55
CA ARG A 177 -5.53 -18.46 -2.39
C ARG A 177 -6.78 -17.81 -1.82
N GLU A 178 -7.04 -17.99 -0.53
CA GLU A 178 -8.21 -17.41 0.15
C GLU A 178 -8.22 -15.88 0.08
N ARG A 179 -7.06 -15.27 0.32
CA ARG A 179 -6.87 -13.81 0.24
C ARG A 179 -7.05 -13.29 -1.18
N ARG A 180 -6.55 -14.02 -2.18
CA ARG A 180 -6.77 -13.69 -3.60
C ARG A 180 -8.24 -13.79 -3.98
N GLU A 181 -8.92 -14.87 -3.61
CA GLU A 181 -10.36 -15.03 -3.88
C GLU A 181 -11.21 -13.95 -3.21
N PHE A 182 -10.82 -13.55 -1.99
CA PHE A 182 -11.42 -12.42 -1.30
C PHE A 182 -11.21 -11.11 -2.08
N ALA A 183 -9.95 -10.80 -2.45
CA ALA A 183 -9.60 -9.58 -3.17
C ALA A 183 -10.30 -9.47 -4.53
N LEU A 184 -10.38 -10.58 -5.29
CA LEU A 184 -11.09 -10.63 -6.57
C LEU A 184 -12.58 -10.30 -6.40
N ARG A 185 -13.27 -11.04 -5.52
CA ARG A 185 -14.71 -10.89 -5.30
C ARG A 185 -15.10 -9.51 -4.78
N ASP A 186 -14.36 -8.98 -3.81
CA ASP A 186 -14.68 -7.66 -3.25
C ASP A 186 -14.19 -6.52 -4.17
N GLY A 187 -13.06 -6.71 -4.84
CA GLY A 187 -12.51 -5.78 -5.82
C GLY A 187 -13.46 -5.55 -7.00
N GLU A 188 -13.97 -6.62 -7.63
CA GLU A 188 -14.95 -6.52 -8.72
C GLU A 188 -16.19 -5.74 -8.29
N LYS A 189 -16.71 -6.03 -7.10
CA LYS A 189 -17.85 -5.32 -6.52
C LYS A 189 -17.57 -3.84 -6.25
N ARG A 190 -16.38 -3.48 -5.77
CA ARG A 190 -16.02 -2.08 -5.44
C ARG A 190 -15.74 -1.23 -6.67
N PHE A 191 -15.05 -1.82 -7.65
CA PHE A 191 -14.53 -1.11 -8.80
C PHE A 191 -15.33 -1.35 -10.08
N TRP A 192 -16.56 -1.87 -9.97
CA TRP A 192 -17.45 -2.16 -11.10
C TRP A 192 -17.63 -1.00 -12.10
N ARG A 193 -17.54 0.26 -11.65
CA ARG A 193 -17.62 1.45 -12.52
C ARG A 193 -16.41 1.64 -13.45
N LEU A 194 -15.30 0.97 -13.14
CA LEU A 194 -14.08 0.91 -13.98
C LEU A 194 -14.01 -0.39 -14.79
N ALA A 195 -14.94 -1.33 -14.57
CA ALA A 195 -14.92 -2.67 -15.16
C ALA A 195 -15.31 -2.70 -16.65
N GLU A 196 -15.48 -1.54 -17.31
CA GLU A 196 -15.61 -1.47 -18.77
C GLU A 196 -14.36 -1.96 -19.52
N GLY A 197 -13.29 -2.31 -18.81
CA GLY A 197 -12.19 -3.12 -19.32
C GLY A 197 -11.24 -2.31 -20.20
N GLY A 198 -10.10 -1.92 -19.63
CA GLY A 198 -8.95 -1.50 -20.41
C GLY A 198 -7.94 -2.64 -20.60
N THR A 199 -7.05 -2.48 -21.55
CA THR A 199 -5.91 -3.36 -21.78
C THR A 199 -4.57 -2.69 -21.46
N GLU A 200 -4.55 -1.36 -21.39
CA GLU A 200 -3.28 -0.64 -21.39
C GLU A 200 -2.66 -0.41 -20.01
N ARG A 201 -3.40 0.18 -19.05
CA ARG A 201 -2.79 0.68 -17.80
C ARG A 201 -3.64 0.38 -16.58
N ALA A 202 -3.03 -0.15 -15.52
CA ALA A 202 -3.72 -0.28 -14.24
C ALA A 202 -3.92 1.07 -13.57
N VAL A 203 -5.12 1.25 -13.01
CA VAL A 203 -5.48 2.40 -12.17
C VAL A 203 -5.71 1.99 -10.73
N VAL A 204 -6.16 0.76 -10.51
CA VAL A 204 -6.39 0.18 -9.19
C VAL A 204 -5.76 -1.19 -9.13
N LEU A 205 -5.06 -1.44 -8.03
CA LEU A 205 -4.48 -2.74 -7.70
C LEU A 205 -4.91 -3.14 -6.30
N THR A 206 -4.88 -4.43 -6.02
CA THR A 206 -4.80 -4.95 -4.66
C THR A 206 -3.51 -5.73 -4.54
N LEU A 207 -2.69 -5.31 -3.58
CA LEU A 207 -1.43 -5.95 -3.26
C LEU A 207 -1.63 -6.84 -2.04
N ASP A 208 -1.14 -8.06 -2.11
CA ASP A 208 -0.99 -8.95 -0.98
C ASP A 208 0.49 -9.03 -0.60
N PRO A 209 0.93 -8.30 0.44
CA PRO A 209 2.33 -8.34 0.84
C PRO A 209 2.81 -9.77 1.20
N LEU A 210 1.91 -10.65 1.66
CA LEU A 210 2.26 -12.05 1.94
C LEU A 210 2.77 -12.78 0.69
N GLY A 211 2.30 -12.39 -0.51
CA GLY A 211 2.70 -12.97 -1.78
C GLY A 211 4.14 -12.66 -2.19
N LEU A 212 4.83 -11.78 -1.46
CA LEU A 212 6.22 -11.43 -1.71
C LEU A 212 7.22 -12.51 -1.29
N TRP A 213 6.76 -13.51 -0.53
CA TRP A 213 7.59 -14.63 -0.09
C TRP A 213 7.33 -15.88 -0.93
N GLY A 214 8.40 -16.62 -1.17
CA GLY A 214 8.34 -17.95 -1.76
C GLY A 214 7.83 -19.00 -0.76
N ALA A 215 7.29 -20.10 -1.27
CA ALA A 215 6.84 -21.22 -0.45
C ALA A 215 7.97 -21.84 0.40
N ASP A 216 9.19 -21.80 -0.10
CA ASP A 216 10.44 -22.20 0.57
C ASP A 216 10.79 -21.29 1.77
N GLN A 217 10.18 -20.11 1.86
CA GLN A 217 10.41 -19.13 2.93
C GLN A 217 9.29 -19.12 3.98
N ALA A 218 8.26 -19.96 3.81
CA ALA A 218 7.06 -19.96 4.65
C ALA A 218 7.38 -20.15 6.14
N GLU A 219 8.30 -21.06 6.48
CA GLU A 219 8.67 -21.34 7.87
C GLU A 219 9.28 -20.12 8.56
N ALA A 220 10.27 -19.48 7.90
CA ALA A 220 10.92 -18.27 8.43
C ALA A 220 9.94 -17.10 8.56
N LEU A 221 9.03 -16.94 7.60
CA LEU A 221 8.00 -15.91 7.63
C LEU A 221 7.01 -16.12 8.78
N PHE A 222 6.50 -17.34 8.96
CA PHE A 222 5.57 -17.63 10.06
C PHE A 222 6.26 -17.58 11.43
N ALA A 223 7.55 -17.92 11.52
CA ALA A 223 8.34 -17.70 12.72
C ALA A 223 8.40 -16.21 13.10
N ALA A 224 8.63 -15.31 12.12
CA ALA A 224 8.58 -13.87 12.34
C ALA A 224 7.17 -13.39 12.74
N ILE A 225 6.12 -13.92 12.10
CA ILE A 225 4.72 -13.59 12.47
C ILE A 225 4.42 -14.01 13.91
N ARG A 226 4.95 -15.12 14.40
CA ARG A 226 4.80 -15.53 15.81
C ARG A 226 5.60 -14.65 16.76
N GLU A 227 6.84 -14.32 16.40
CA GLU A 227 7.73 -13.50 17.20
C GLU A 227 7.13 -12.12 17.46
N PHE A 228 6.61 -11.49 16.40
CA PHE A 228 6.08 -10.12 16.46
C PHE A 228 4.57 -10.05 16.63
N GLY A 229 3.82 -11.13 16.40
CA GLY A 229 2.37 -11.17 16.57
C GLY A 229 1.61 -10.09 15.78
N ALA A 230 0.92 -9.21 16.51
CA ALA A 230 0.09 -8.15 15.93
C ALA A 230 0.87 -7.16 15.04
N PRO A 231 2.06 -6.67 15.42
CA PRO A 231 2.93 -5.94 14.53
C PRO A 231 3.14 -6.59 13.16
N ALA A 232 3.59 -7.85 13.11
CA ALA A 232 3.81 -8.53 11.83
C ALA A 232 2.51 -8.68 11.01
N ALA A 233 1.41 -9.06 11.66
CA ALA A 233 0.12 -9.21 10.97
C ALA A 233 -0.35 -7.87 10.35
N ALA A 234 -0.17 -6.75 11.05
CA ALA A 234 -0.57 -5.42 10.59
C ALA A 234 0.23 -4.90 9.39
N LEU A 235 1.46 -5.38 9.18
CA LEU A 235 2.28 -5.02 8.01
C LEU A 235 1.93 -5.85 6.77
N LEU A 236 1.20 -6.95 6.95
CA LEU A 236 0.89 -7.94 5.92
C LEU A 236 -0.60 -7.99 5.54
N SER A 237 -1.41 -7.00 5.91
CA SER A 237 -2.77 -6.88 5.37
C SER A 237 -2.75 -6.59 3.87
N LEU A 238 -3.85 -6.92 3.16
CA LEU A 238 -4.06 -6.47 1.78
C LEU A 238 -3.99 -4.95 1.70
N VAL A 239 -3.28 -4.45 0.69
CA VAL A 239 -3.08 -3.03 0.43
C VAL A 239 -3.71 -2.68 -0.92
N PRO A 240 -4.86 -2.01 -0.94
CA PRO A 240 -5.34 -1.38 -2.17
C PRO A 240 -4.31 -0.34 -2.63
N ALA A 241 -3.99 -0.32 -3.92
CA ALA A 241 -3.14 0.70 -4.49
C ALA A 241 -3.87 1.44 -5.61
N PHE A 242 -3.53 2.72 -5.76
CA PHE A 242 -4.05 3.59 -6.81
C PHE A 242 -2.90 4.18 -7.60
N CYS A 243 -2.88 3.92 -8.90
CA CYS A 243 -1.81 4.38 -9.79
C CYS A 243 -2.11 5.80 -10.28
N VAL A 244 -1.17 6.71 -10.03
CA VAL A 244 -1.19 8.09 -10.49
C VAL A 244 -0.12 8.25 -11.55
N VAL A 245 -0.55 8.27 -12.82
CA VAL A 245 0.32 8.49 -13.96
C VAL A 245 0.12 9.93 -14.47
N PRO A 246 1.16 10.80 -14.46
CA PRO A 246 1.09 12.12 -15.09
C PRO A 246 0.65 12.02 -16.55
N GLY A 247 -0.29 12.86 -16.97
CA GLY A 247 -0.89 12.83 -18.32
C GLY A 247 -2.07 11.86 -18.51
N PHE A 248 -2.31 10.96 -17.55
CA PHE A 248 -3.47 10.05 -17.56
C PHE A 248 -4.65 10.58 -16.75
N THR A 249 -4.58 11.83 -16.32
CA THR A 249 -5.70 12.48 -15.67
C THR A 249 -5.86 13.84 -16.31
N VAL A 250 -7.01 14.04 -16.95
CA VAL A 250 -7.28 15.29 -17.67
C VAL A 250 -7.28 16.42 -16.64
N GLU A 251 -6.43 17.43 -16.83
CA GLU A 251 -6.56 18.68 -16.11
C GLU A 251 -7.89 19.30 -16.54
N GLY A 252 -8.84 19.33 -15.60
CA GLY A 252 -10.05 20.12 -15.69
C GLY A 252 -9.84 21.47 -15.04
#